data_AF-A0A6P5EA42-F1
#
_entry.id   AF-A0A6P5EA42-F1
#
_cell.length_a   1.000
_cell.length_b   1.000
_cell.length_c   1.000
_cell.angle_alpha   90.00
_cell.angle_beta   90.00
_cell.angle_gamma   90.00
#
_symmetry.space_group_name_H-M   'P 1'
#
loop_
_entity.id
_entity.type
_entity.pdbx_description
1 polymer ?
#
loop_
_entity_poly.entity_id
_entity_poly.type
_entity_poly.pdbx_seq_one_letter_code
_entity_poly.pdbx_strand_id
1 'polypeptide(L)'
;MADVGDDDGDAIPAAVSLSNSAMADGGDDGDDEAILAANWASLPGDLVAQIISRLTCTVHYLRAVFAFPKWTNMKFPWPGHRPLQPPVAVFSEFASGGPYYNPATGIYRYFPGPPLDSYCFGTSHGWLLLLSPNSFIHTFNPVTYERIWLPPLLTAPNSMLQFPAELCGNYRVFPRTSGIQVVPAAVAVTVRCRDLIRLSVLSSDPVDDKKFTMLIVLNHIADVYLYFRMGVDLVWVPITIPLAHFHCSDLAPMRNKKIYAVDGKKMVMLAFDLSDPARNITVSSYTISNVPRPPSPDATFLLESADGSLFLVNKIRQVRAALYNTVLVVFRLELSAPPQARALPVADIGAGNALFICEGGSGCFDVSAFPRTFSANHIYFFRPFLGYEAGQAFEAETLGIFSLEKGELAADLGRLPPGWPYLKLGKVRWLFFNLRFIPL
;
A
#
# COMPACT_ATOMS: atom_id res chain seq x y z
N MET A 1 9.89 58.74 -22.18
CA MET A 1 11.28 58.74 -21.69
C MET A 1 11.36 57.54 -20.76
N ALA A 2 11.61 56.33 -21.27
CA ALA A 2 12.94 55.72 -21.55
C ALA A 2 13.77 55.70 -20.23
N ASP A 3 14.23 54.60 -19.63
CA ASP A 3 14.77 53.30 -20.10
C ASP A 3 14.76 52.35 -18.86
N VAL A 4 14.24 51.11 -18.85
CA VAL A 4 14.80 49.77 -19.18
C VAL A 4 16.10 49.35 -18.46
N GLY A 5 16.04 48.17 -17.83
CA GLY A 5 17.12 47.36 -17.23
C GLY A 5 16.54 46.45 -16.12
N ASP A 6 15.95 45.28 -16.40
CA ASP A 6 16.55 43.94 -16.70
C ASP A 6 17.59 43.51 -15.65
N ASP A 7 17.69 42.28 -15.12
CA ASP A 7 16.94 41.02 -15.13
C ASP A 7 17.81 40.10 -14.22
N ASP A 8 17.47 39.89 -12.95
CA ASP A 8 18.24 38.98 -12.07
C ASP A 8 17.53 37.62 -12.02
N GLY A 9 17.84 36.80 -13.02
CA GLY A 9 17.44 35.40 -13.10
C GLY A 9 18.20 34.54 -12.08
N ASP A 10 17.49 34.08 -11.05
CA ASP A 10 17.95 33.04 -10.14
C ASP A 10 18.16 31.73 -10.92
N ALA A 11 19.44 31.40 -11.14
CA ALA A 11 19.87 30.20 -11.83
C ALA A 11 19.55 28.95 -11.00
N ILE A 12 18.61 28.15 -11.51
CA ILE A 12 18.35 26.76 -11.13
C ILE A 12 19.65 25.95 -11.30
N PRO A 13 20.08 25.12 -10.33
CA PRO A 13 21.21 24.24 -10.54
C PRO A 13 20.86 23.23 -11.63
N ALA A 14 21.50 23.38 -12.79
CA ALA A 14 21.35 22.49 -13.93
C ALA A 14 21.64 21.05 -13.50
N ALA A 15 20.72 20.16 -13.86
CA ALA A 15 20.93 18.73 -13.81
C ALA A 15 22.24 18.38 -14.49
N VAL A 16 23.06 17.55 -13.84
CA VAL A 16 24.27 16.96 -14.43
C VAL A 16 23.81 16.08 -15.60
N SER A 17 23.76 16.70 -16.78
CA SER A 17 23.76 15.98 -18.06
C SER A 17 25.13 15.33 -18.17
N LEU A 18 25.16 14.00 -18.23
CA LEU A 18 26.28 13.27 -18.79
C LEU A 18 26.28 13.53 -20.29
N SER A 19 26.78 14.70 -20.69
CA SER A 19 27.11 15.01 -22.07
C SER A 19 28.44 14.36 -22.41
N ASN A 20 28.44 13.52 -23.45
CA ASN A 20 29.65 12.98 -24.05
C ASN A 20 30.51 14.14 -24.56
N SER A 21 31.58 14.45 -23.82
CA SER A 21 32.60 15.41 -24.21
C SER A 21 33.49 14.79 -25.28
N ALA A 22 33.24 15.14 -26.55
CA ALA A 22 34.24 15.02 -27.61
C ALA A 22 35.15 16.26 -27.56
N MET A 23 36.30 16.12 -26.90
CA MET A 23 37.42 17.04 -27.06
C MET A 23 38.18 16.60 -28.31
N ALA A 24 38.16 17.44 -29.35
CA ALA A 24 39.10 17.36 -30.45
C ALA A 24 40.13 18.47 -30.24
N ASP A 25 41.37 18.11 -29.94
CA ASP A 25 42.58 18.69 -30.56
C ASP A 25 43.85 17.94 -30.13
N GLY A 26 44.81 17.83 -31.05
CA GLY A 26 46.22 17.54 -30.76
C GLY A 26 46.62 16.08 -30.69
N GLY A 27 47.14 15.54 -31.80
CA GLY A 27 47.55 14.15 -31.93
C GLY A 27 48.82 13.76 -31.16
N ASP A 28 48.97 12.47 -30.93
CA ASP A 28 50.21 11.71 -31.08
C ASP A 28 49.88 10.22 -31.10
N ASP A 29 50.67 9.45 -31.83
CA ASP A 29 50.46 8.05 -32.16
C ASP A 29 50.52 7.13 -30.94
N GLY A 30 49.48 6.32 -30.75
CA GLY A 30 49.47 5.21 -29.82
C GLY A 30 48.15 4.46 -29.93
N ASP A 31 48.22 3.15 -30.11
CA ASP A 31 47.08 2.24 -30.18
C ASP A 31 46.24 2.28 -28.89
N ASP A 32 45.42 3.33 -28.73
CA ASP A 32 44.34 3.37 -27.77
C ASP A 32 43.22 2.50 -28.35
N GLU A 33 43.30 1.21 -28.03
CA GLU A 33 42.18 0.28 -28.10
C GLU A 33 41.06 0.89 -27.26
N ALA A 34 40.22 1.72 -27.90
CA ALA A 34 39.08 2.36 -27.28
C ALA A 34 38.24 1.23 -26.67
N ILE A 35 38.32 1.09 -25.35
CA ILE A 35 37.58 0.06 -24.61
C ILE A 35 36.11 0.30 -24.92
N LEU A 36 35.58 -0.47 -25.88
CA LEU A 36 34.19 -0.40 -26.29
C LEU A 36 33.37 -0.60 -25.02
N ALA A 37 32.56 0.41 -24.68
CA ALA A 37 31.75 0.37 -23.47
C ALA A 37 30.95 -0.95 -23.45
N ALA A 38 31.19 -1.76 -22.42
CA ALA A 38 30.60 -3.09 -22.33
C ALA A 38 29.08 -3.00 -22.45
N ASN A 39 28.51 -3.73 -23.41
CA ASN A 39 27.07 -3.76 -23.61
C ASN A 39 26.40 -4.68 -22.59
N TRP A 40 26.28 -4.21 -21.35
CA TRP A 40 25.66 -4.93 -20.23
C TRP A 40 24.22 -5.40 -20.53
N ALA A 41 23.49 -4.69 -21.40
CA ALA A 41 22.14 -5.07 -21.82
C ALA A 41 22.11 -6.35 -22.69
N SER A 42 23.26 -6.79 -23.22
CA SER A 42 23.39 -7.99 -24.06
C SER A 42 23.84 -9.23 -23.30
N LEU A 43 24.03 -9.15 -21.97
CA LEU A 43 24.45 -10.28 -21.17
C LEU A 43 23.46 -11.46 -21.28
N PRO A 44 23.97 -12.70 -21.47
CA PRO A 44 23.20 -13.93 -21.34
C PRO A 44 22.44 -14.02 -20.00
N GLY A 45 21.23 -14.58 -20.04
CA GLY A 45 20.33 -14.60 -18.88
C GLY A 45 20.89 -15.35 -17.67
N ASP A 46 21.70 -16.38 -17.88
CA ASP A 46 22.41 -17.14 -16.86
C ASP A 46 23.49 -16.32 -16.13
N LEU A 47 24.23 -15.47 -16.86
CA LEU A 47 25.19 -14.55 -16.25
C LEU A 47 24.49 -13.44 -15.47
N VAL A 48 23.40 -12.89 -16.00
CA VAL A 48 22.59 -11.93 -15.26
C VAL A 48 22.02 -12.56 -13.99
N ALA A 49 21.53 -13.81 -14.06
CA ALA A 49 21.04 -14.53 -12.88
C ALA A 49 22.14 -14.68 -11.81
N GLN A 50 23.38 -15.01 -12.19
CA GLN A 50 24.52 -15.10 -11.27
C GLN A 50 24.91 -13.74 -10.66
N ILE A 51 24.85 -12.65 -11.43
CA ILE A 51 25.08 -11.30 -10.90
C ILE A 51 24.00 -10.98 -9.87
N ILE A 52 22.74 -11.14 -10.26
CA ILE A 52 21.56 -10.84 -9.46
C ILE A 52 21.52 -11.65 -8.16
N SER A 53 21.92 -12.93 -8.19
CA SER A 53 21.95 -13.80 -7.01
C SER A 53 23.01 -13.39 -6.00
N ARG A 54 24.07 -12.68 -6.43
CA ARG A 54 25.15 -12.17 -5.57
C ARG A 54 24.87 -10.78 -5.00
N LEU A 55 23.85 -10.08 -5.49
CA LEU A 55 23.45 -8.78 -4.94
C LEU A 55 22.73 -8.99 -3.61
N THR A 56 23.46 -8.81 -2.51
CA THR A 56 22.96 -8.94 -1.13
C THR A 56 22.14 -7.73 -0.68
N CYS A 57 22.39 -6.56 -1.29
CA CYS A 57 21.65 -5.34 -1.01
C CYS A 57 20.46 -5.21 -1.96
N THR A 58 19.27 -5.07 -1.40
CA THR A 58 18.05 -4.90 -2.17
C THR A 58 18.05 -3.64 -3.04
N VAL A 59 18.69 -2.56 -2.57
CA VAL A 59 18.87 -1.34 -3.36
C VAL A 59 19.64 -1.64 -4.65
N HIS A 60 20.74 -2.39 -4.54
CA HIS A 60 21.58 -2.75 -5.70
C HIS A 60 20.84 -3.68 -6.65
N TYR A 61 20.06 -4.63 -6.11
CA TYR A 61 19.21 -5.47 -6.92
C TYR A 61 18.19 -4.67 -7.74
N LEU A 62 17.45 -3.76 -7.10
CA LEU A 62 16.49 -2.93 -7.79
C LEU A 62 17.16 -2.07 -8.86
N ARG A 63 18.30 -1.45 -8.54
CA ARG A 63 19.08 -0.69 -9.52
C ARG A 63 19.50 -1.56 -10.70
N ALA A 64 20.00 -2.77 -10.45
CA ALA A 64 20.42 -3.70 -11.50
C ALA A 64 19.24 -4.13 -12.39
N VAL A 65 18.14 -4.60 -11.80
CA VAL A 65 16.96 -5.05 -12.56
C VAL A 65 16.29 -3.90 -13.32
N PHE A 66 16.31 -2.68 -12.76
CA PHE A 66 15.72 -1.51 -13.39
C PHE A 66 16.62 -0.79 -14.39
N ALA A 67 17.95 -0.99 -14.34
CA ALA A 67 18.90 -0.40 -15.29
C ALA A 67 18.62 -0.85 -16.73
N PHE A 68 18.17 -2.09 -16.94
CA PHE A 68 17.94 -2.64 -18.28
C PHE A 68 16.55 -3.28 -18.41
N PRO A 69 15.69 -2.84 -19.35
CA PRO A 69 14.36 -3.44 -19.57
C PRO A 69 14.40 -4.95 -19.84
N LYS A 70 15.45 -5.43 -20.51
CA LYS A 70 15.66 -6.87 -20.78
C LYS A 70 15.80 -7.66 -19.47
N TRP A 71 16.51 -7.14 -18.47
CA TRP A 71 16.71 -7.82 -17.20
C TRP A 71 15.41 -7.85 -16.39
N THR A 72 14.60 -6.79 -16.46
CA THR A 72 13.25 -6.79 -15.86
C THR A 72 12.38 -7.94 -16.39
N ASN A 73 12.49 -8.27 -17.67
CA ASN A 73 11.70 -9.33 -18.31
C ASN A 73 12.23 -10.76 -18.07
N MET A 74 13.45 -10.91 -17.57
CA MET A 74 14.11 -12.22 -17.38
C MET A 74 13.64 -12.98 -16.13
N LYS A 75 12.69 -12.43 -15.35
CA LYS A 75 12.07 -13.07 -14.16
C LYS A 75 13.08 -13.77 -13.25
N PHE A 76 13.94 -12.99 -12.60
CA PHE A 76 14.93 -13.55 -11.68
C PHE A 76 14.35 -13.92 -10.31
N PRO A 77 14.80 -15.01 -9.69
CA PRO A 77 14.42 -15.38 -8.34
C PRO A 77 14.83 -14.29 -7.34
N TRP A 78 13.94 -13.90 -6.42
CA TRP A 78 14.40 -13.15 -5.24
C TRP A 78 15.19 -14.09 -4.33
N PRO A 79 16.46 -13.79 -4.06
CA PRO A 79 17.22 -14.47 -3.05
C PRO A 79 16.56 -14.27 -1.69
N GLY A 80 16.17 -15.38 -1.06
CA GLY A 80 15.50 -15.39 0.25
C GLY A 80 16.33 -14.81 1.40
N HIS A 81 17.60 -14.46 1.17
CA HIS A 81 18.47 -13.82 2.16
C HIS A 81 18.31 -12.29 2.23
N ARG A 82 17.48 -11.67 1.37
CA ARG A 82 17.34 -10.21 1.33
C ARG A 82 16.22 -9.70 2.25
N PRO A 83 16.43 -8.55 2.93
CA PRO A 83 15.42 -7.97 3.78
C PRO A 83 14.21 -7.53 2.93
N LEU A 84 13.02 -7.67 3.53
CA LEU A 84 11.79 -7.10 2.99
C LEU A 84 12.00 -5.59 2.77
N GLN A 85 11.62 -5.10 1.60
CA GLN A 85 11.73 -3.66 1.34
C GLN A 85 10.70 -2.90 2.16
N PRO A 86 11.10 -1.80 2.82
CA PRO A 86 10.14 -0.85 3.33
C PRO A 86 9.22 -0.38 2.21
N PRO A 87 7.98 -0.01 2.54
CA PRO A 87 6.99 0.31 1.54
C PRO A 87 7.40 1.33 0.51
N VAL A 88 7.01 1.06 -0.72
CA VAL A 88 7.28 1.94 -1.87
C VAL A 88 6.04 2.70 -2.28
N ALA A 89 6.21 3.91 -2.83
CA ALA A 89 5.13 4.72 -3.38
C ALA A 89 4.95 4.52 -4.88
N VAL A 90 3.71 4.27 -5.31
CA VAL A 90 3.31 4.35 -6.72
C VAL A 90 2.45 5.58 -6.93
N PHE A 91 2.78 6.37 -7.95
CA PHE A 91 2.01 7.52 -8.39
C PHE A 91 1.20 7.13 -9.61
N SER A 92 -0.08 6.85 -9.49
CA SER A 92 -0.97 6.94 -10.66
C SER A 92 -2.41 7.08 -10.22
N GLU A 93 -3.08 8.11 -10.73
CA GLU A 93 -4.55 8.10 -10.76
C GLU A 93 -5.10 8.04 -12.19
N PHE A 94 -4.37 8.50 -13.21
CA PHE A 94 -4.97 8.68 -14.55
C PHE A 94 -4.04 8.50 -15.75
N ALA A 95 -2.96 7.74 -15.63
CA ALA A 95 -2.12 7.49 -16.80
C ALA A 95 -1.78 6.02 -16.95
N SER A 96 -1.76 5.60 -18.22
CA SER A 96 -1.20 4.35 -18.77
C SER A 96 0.26 4.09 -18.38
N GLY A 97 0.85 4.99 -17.58
CA GLY A 97 2.09 4.85 -16.85
C GLY A 97 2.17 5.92 -15.77
N GLY A 98 2.81 5.59 -14.66
CA GLY A 98 2.93 6.48 -13.53
C GLY A 98 4.33 6.39 -12.92
N PRO A 99 4.87 7.50 -12.39
CA PRO A 99 6.13 7.40 -11.71
C PRO A 99 6.00 6.54 -10.45
N TYR A 100 7.04 5.80 -10.16
CA TYR A 100 7.26 5.04 -8.95
C TYR A 100 8.43 5.69 -8.25
N TYR A 101 8.31 5.87 -6.95
CA TYR A 101 9.41 6.37 -6.14
C TYR A 101 9.63 5.44 -4.96
N ASN A 102 10.81 4.80 -4.95
CA ASN A 102 11.26 4.01 -3.83
C ASN A 102 12.09 4.89 -2.88
N PRO A 103 11.54 5.29 -1.73
CA PRO A 103 12.26 6.11 -0.77
C PRO A 103 13.54 5.46 -0.21
N ALA A 104 13.54 4.14 -0.03
CA ALA A 104 14.70 3.39 0.45
C ALA A 104 15.91 3.52 -0.49
N THR A 105 15.66 3.73 -1.79
CA THR A 105 16.68 3.65 -2.84
C THR A 105 16.91 4.95 -3.61
N GLY A 106 15.98 5.90 -3.50
CA GLY A 106 15.90 7.10 -4.34
C GLY A 106 15.55 6.80 -5.80
N ILE A 107 15.16 5.56 -6.14
CA ILE A 107 14.87 5.18 -7.52
C ILE A 107 13.53 5.76 -7.93
N TYR A 108 13.56 6.53 -9.01
CA TYR A 108 12.40 7.05 -9.73
C TYR A 108 12.26 6.30 -11.07
N ARG A 109 11.12 5.66 -11.33
CA ARG A 109 10.90 4.93 -12.60
C ARG A 109 9.46 5.08 -13.08
N TYR A 110 9.23 5.20 -14.38
CA TYR A 110 7.89 5.05 -14.93
C TYR A 110 7.59 3.56 -15.12
N PHE A 111 6.57 3.05 -14.42
CA PHE A 111 6.04 1.73 -14.71
C PHE A 111 4.97 1.84 -15.81
N PRO A 112 4.89 0.87 -16.74
CA PRO A 112 3.66 0.65 -17.50
C PRO A 112 2.53 0.54 -16.48
N GLY A 113 1.56 1.43 -16.60
CA GLY A 113 0.45 1.52 -15.66
C GLY A 113 -0.44 0.28 -15.74
N PRO A 114 -1.40 0.15 -14.81
CA PRO A 114 -2.51 -0.76 -15.01
C PRO A 114 -3.19 -0.49 -16.38
N PRO A 115 -3.92 -1.47 -16.95
CA PRO A 115 -4.66 -1.26 -18.19
C PRO A 115 -5.46 0.04 -18.13
N LEU A 116 -5.49 0.76 -19.27
CA LEU A 116 -6.32 1.97 -19.44
C LEU A 116 -7.72 1.69 -18.88
N ASP A 117 -8.21 2.62 -18.05
CA ASP A 117 -9.54 2.62 -17.42
C ASP A 117 -9.77 1.71 -16.20
N SER A 118 -8.74 1.03 -15.67
CA SER A 118 -8.89 0.27 -14.41
C SER A 118 -8.71 1.12 -13.15
N TYR A 119 -9.58 0.92 -12.16
CA TYR A 119 -9.44 1.51 -10.83
C TYR A 119 -8.52 0.68 -9.96
N CYS A 120 -7.64 1.35 -9.21
CA CYS A 120 -6.58 0.71 -8.43
C CYS A 120 -6.83 0.84 -6.93
N PHE A 121 -6.73 -0.28 -6.21
CA PHE A 121 -6.85 -0.38 -4.76
C PHE A 121 -5.64 -1.10 -4.17
N GLY A 122 -5.20 -0.67 -3.00
CA GLY A 122 -4.11 -1.31 -2.28
C GLY A 122 -4.57 -2.59 -1.63
N THR A 123 -3.70 -3.60 -1.65
CA THR A 123 -3.87 -4.82 -0.87
C THR A 123 -2.56 -5.19 -0.21
N SER A 124 -2.63 -6.10 0.76
CA SER A 124 -1.47 -6.58 1.52
C SER A 124 -0.45 -7.30 0.63
N HIS A 125 0.74 -7.56 1.19
CA HIS A 125 1.86 -8.23 0.51
C HIS A 125 2.41 -7.50 -0.72
N GLY A 126 2.08 -6.22 -0.89
CA GLY A 126 2.55 -5.43 -2.01
C GLY A 126 1.95 -5.78 -3.36
N TRP A 127 0.70 -6.24 -3.34
CA TRP A 127 -0.10 -6.40 -4.53
C TRP A 127 -1.09 -5.23 -4.70
N LEU A 128 -1.58 -5.08 -5.91
CA LEU A 128 -2.70 -4.21 -6.26
C LEU A 128 -3.92 -5.02 -6.60
N LEU A 129 -5.09 -4.46 -6.29
CA LEU A 129 -6.36 -4.93 -6.79
C LEU A 129 -6.84 -3.95 -7.86
N LEU A 130 -7.02 -4.46 -9.07
CA LEU A 130 -7.46 -3.68 -10.22
C LEU A 130 -8.90 -4.06 -10.55
N LEU A 131 -9.79 -3.07 -10.58
CA LEU A 131 -11.18 -3.21 -10.96
C LEU A 131 -11.42 -2.47 -12.27
N SER A 132 -11.78 -3.20 -13.32
CA SER A 132 -12.10 -2.61 -14.60
C SER A 132 -13.53 -2.03 -14.64
N PRO A 133 -13.85 -1.16 -15.62
CA PRO A 133 -15.19 -0.60 -15.77
C PRO A 133 -16.26 -1.67 -16.06
N ASN A 134 -15.86 -2.81 -16.63
CA ASN A 134 -16.71 -3.97 -16.91
C ASN A 134 -16.69 -5.03 -15.79
N SER A 135 -16.36 -4.64 -14.56
CA SER A 135 -16.43 -5.46 -13.34
C SER A 135 -15.47 -6.66 -13.28
N PHE A 136 -14.51 -6.76 -14.19
CA PHE A 136 -13.43 -7.72 -14.04
C PHE A 136 -12.46 -7.24 -12.96
N ILE A 137 -11.98 -8.19 -12.19
CA ILE A 137 -11.10 -7.92 -11.07
C ILE A 137 -9.91 -8.86 -11.12
N HIS A 138 -8.73 -8.30 -10.88
CA HIS A 138 -7.49 -9.07 -10.86
C HIS A 138 -6.51 -8.43 -9.89
N THR A 139 -5.66 -9.26 -9.29
CA THR A 139 -4.50 -8.74 -8.59
C THR A 139 -3.37 -8.46 -9.57
N PHE A 140 -2.56 -7.46 -9.27
CA PHE A 140 -1.42 -7.07 -10.06
C PHE A 140 -0.23 -6.77 -9.16
N ASN A 141 0.89 -7.43 -9.41
CA ASN A 141 2.14 -7.11 -8.76
C ASN A 141 2.88 -6.07 -9.63
N PRO A 142 3.06 -4.81 -9.16
CA PRO A 142 3.66 -3.75 -9.98
C PRO A 142 5.13 -4.00 -10.32
N VAL A 143 5.75 -4.98 -9.71
CA VAL A 143 7.19 -5.21 -9.73
C VAL A 143 7.52 -6.42 -10.58
N THR A 144 6.77 -7.50 -10.43
CA THR A 144 6.90 -8.73 -11.23
C THR A 144 6.02 -8.71 -12.48
N TYR A 145 5.10 -7.74 -12.56
CA TYR A 145 4.03 -7.66 -13.56
C TYR A 145 3.09 -8.88 -13.61
N GLU A 146 3.14 -9.74 -12.58
CA GLU A 146 2.25 -10.88 -12.48
C GLU A 146 0.81 -10.40 -12.27
N ARG A 147 -0.12 -11.06 -12.97
CA ARG A 147 -1.56 -10.80 -12.90
C ARG A 147 -2.27 -12.09 -12.51
N ILE A 148 -3.12 -12.02 -11.49
CA ILE A 148 -3.94 -13.16 -11.07
C ILE A 148 -5.39 -12.75 -11.19
N TRP A 149 -6.10 -13.41 -12.10
CA TRP A 149 -7.51 -13.16 -12.33
C TRP A 149 -8.34 -13.72 -11.18
N LEU A 150 -9.26 -12.90 -10.69
CA LEU A 150 -10.28 -13.27 -9.72
C LEU A 150 -11.64 -13.36 -10.44
N PRO A 151 -12.65 -14.03 -9.87
CA PRO A 151 -14.00 -13.98 -10.43
C PRO A 151 -14.48 -12.52 -10.54
N PRO A 152 -15.17 -12.13 -11.62
CA PRO A 152 -15.75 -10.79 -11.73
C PRO A 152 -16.63 -10.46 -10.52
N LEU A 153 -16.68 -9.20 -10.10
CA LEU A 153 -17.54 -8.80 -8.96
C LEU A 153 -19.03 -9.06 -9.22
N LEU A 154 -19.44 -9.12 -10.50
CA LEU A 154 -20.75 -9.58 -10.95
C LEU A 154 -21.14 -10.98 -10.45
N THR A 155 -20.18 -11.80 -10.05
CA THR A 155 -20.44 -13.14 -9.50
C THR A 155 -20.88 -13.11 -8.03
N ALA A 156 -20.77 -11.95 -7.37
CA ALA A 156 -21.34 -11.78 -6.03
C ALA A 156 -22.88 -11.91 -6.09
N PRO A 157 -23.54 -12.31 -4.99
CA PRO A 157 -25.00 -12.47 -4.98
C PRO A 157 -25.73 -11.18 -5.40
N ASN A 158 -26.69 -11.30 -6.33
CA ASN A 158 -27.52 -10.17 -6.81
C ASN A 158 -28.29 -9.45 -5.70
N SER A 159 -28.48 -10.11 -4.56
CA SER A 159 -29.09 -9.52 -3.36
C SER A 159 -28.15 -8.59 -2.60
N MET A 160 -26.87 -8.49 -3.00
CA MET A 160 -25.83 -7.67 -2.38
C MET A 160 -25.20 -6.69 -3.36
N LEU A 161 -24.92 -7.13 -4.58
CA LEU A 161 -24.25 -6.32 -5.58
C LEU A 161 -24.85 -6.57 -6.96
N GLN A 162 -25.15 -5.49 -7.67
CA GLN A 162 -25.56 -5.53 -9.07
C GLN A 162 -24.77 -4.51 -9.87
N PHE A 163 -24.47 -4.85 -11.12
CA PHE A 163 -23.83 -3.94 -12.07
C PHE A 163 -24.72 -3.84 -13.31
N PRO A 164 -25.77 -3.00 -13.24
CA PRO A 164 -26.77 -2.96 -14.29
C PRO A 164 -26.30 -2.03 -15.43
N ALA A 165 -26.59 -2.43 -16.68
CA ALA A 165 -26.05 -1.78 -17.87
C ALA A 165 -26.48 -0.31 -18.00
N GLU A 166 -27.66 0.06 -17.48
CA GLU A 166 -28.18 1.43 -17.53
C GLU A 166 -27.40 2.43 -16.66
N LEU A 167 -26.57 1.95 -15.73
CA LEU A 167 -25.86 2.79 -14.78
C LEU A 167 -24.44 3.18 -15.22
N CYS A 168 -24.02 2.85 -16.45
CA CYS A 168 -22.78 3.32 -17.10
C CYS A 168 -21.56 3.37 -16.17
N GLY A 169 -21.18 2.22 -15.59
CA GLY A 169 -20.01 2.14 -14.70
C GLY A 169 -20.32 2.36 -13.21
N ASN A 170 -21.59 2.35 -12.79
CA ASN A 170 -21.98 2.34 -11.38
C ASN A 170 -22.61 1.00 -10.96
N TYR A 171 -22.45 0.67 -9.69
CA TYR A 171 -23.02 -0.49 -9.04
C TYR A 171 -24.22 -0.11 -8.19
N ARG A 172 -25.18 -1.03 -8.05
CA ARG A 172 -26.16 -1.00 -6.97
C ARG A 172 -25.66 -1.94 -5.87
N VAL A 173 -25.38 -1.37 -4.70
CA VAL A 173 -25.01 -2.12 -3.50
C VAL A 173 -26.22 -2.16 -2.59
N PHE A 174 -26.60 -3.35 -2.15
CA PHE A 174 -27.75 -3.56 -1.28
C PHE A 174 -27.22 -3.72 0.16
N PRO A 175 -27.49 -2.74 1.05
CA PRO A 175 -27.06 -2.83 2.43
C PRO A 175 -27.68 -4.04 3.10
N ARG A 176 -26.91 -4.75 3.91
CA ARG A 176 -27.45 -5.87 4.68
C ARG A 176 -28.16 -5.34 5.92
N THR A 177 -29.48 -5.52 5.99
CA THR A 177 -30.24 -5.28 7.21
C THR A 177 -29.93 -6.40 8.21
N SER A 178 -29.37 -6.04 9.37
CA SER A 178 -29.19 -6.99 10.47
C SER A 178 -30.56 -7.51 10.93
N GLY A 179 -30.71 -8.83 10.98
CA GLY A 179 -31.97 -9.49 11.29
C GLY A 179 -32.56 -9.05 12.64
N ILE A 180 -33.79 -8.50 12.57
CA ILE A 180 -34.93 -8.58 13.52
C ILE A 180 -36.07 -7.69 12.98
N GLN A 181 -35.78 -6.70 12.12
CA GLN A 181 -36.83 -5.95 11.43
C GLN A 181 -36.82 -6.26 9.93
N VAL A 182 -37.93 -6.79 9.43
CA VAL A 182 -38.30 -6.76 8.02
C VAL A 182 -38.58 -5.31 7.66
N VAL A 183 -37.52 -4.54 7.45
CA VAL A 183 -37.62 -3.22 6.83
C VAL A 183 -37.95 -3.47 5.36
N PRO A 184 -38.97 -2.80 4.78
CA PRO A 184 -39.31 -2.97 3.37
C PRO A 184 -38.05 -2.68 2.53
N ALA A 185 -37.69 -3.65 1.68
CA ALA A 185 -36.59 -3.67 0.71
C ALA A 185 -35.49 -2.61 0.96
N ALA A 186 -34.37 -3.02 1.57
CA ALA A 186 -33.20 -2.16 1.74
C ALA A 186 -32.90 -1.41 0.43
N VAL A 187 -33.05 -0.08 0.46
CA VAL A 187 -32.89 0.75 -0.73
C VAL A 187 -31.46 0.60 -1.21
N ALA A 188 -31.30 0.19 -2.47
CA ALA A 188 -29.98 0.05 -3.06
C ALA A 188 -29.26 1.40 -3.10
N VAL A 189 -28.01 1.41 -2.68
CA VAL A 189 -27.13 2.56 -2.81
C VAL A 189 -26.42 2.46 -4.16
N THR A 190 -26.51 3.51 -4.96
CA THR A 190 -25.76 3.59 -6.22
C THR A 190 -24.35 4.09 -5.93
N VAL A 191 -23.34 3.32 -6.32
CA VAL A 191 -21.93 3.57 -6.02
C VAL A 191 -21.12 3.54 -7.31
N ARG A 192 -20.29 4.56 -7.55
CA ARG A 192 -19.38 4.57 -8.70
C ARG A 192 -18.36 3.46 -8.58
N CYS A 193 -17.96 2.83 -9.69
CA CYS A 193 -16.96 1.75 -9.69
C CYS A 193 -15.68 2.10 -8.89
N ARG A 194 -15.21 3.35 -9.00
CA ARG A 194 -14.02 3.84 -8.28
C ARG A 194 -14.14 3.92 -6.76
N ASP A 195 -15.37 4.03 -6.24
CA ASP A 195 -15.70 4.16 -4.83
C ASP A 195 -16.30 2.85 -4.26
N LEU A 196 -16.33 1.78 -5.07
CA LEU A 196 -16.98 0.54 -4.71
C LEU A 196 -16.21 -0.21 -3.63
N ILE A 197 -14.91 -0.39 -3.81
CA ILE A 197 -14.05 -1.11 -2.85
C ILE A 197 -13.47 -0.09 -1.90
N ARG A 198 -13.77 -0.23 -0.60
CA ARG A 198 -13.21 0.59 0.47
C ARG A 198 -11.85 0.03 0.92
N LEU A 199 -11.80 -1.27 1.18
CA LEU A 199 -10.58 -1.97 1.59
C LEU A 199 -10.46 -3.32 0.89
N SER A 200 -9.22 -3.75 0.66
CA SER A 200 -8.93 -5.10 0.19
C SER A 200 -7.69 -5.65 0.88
N VAL A 201 -7.67 -6.97 1.10
CA VAL A 201 -6.57 -7.64 1.78
C VAL A 201 -6.42 -9.07 1.27
N LEU A 202 -5.17 -9.49 1.09
CA LEU A 202 -4.76 -10.87 0.84
C LEU A 202 -4.32 -11.53 2.16
N SER A 203 -4.71 -12.79 2.37
CA SER A 203 -4.29 -13.56 3.55
C SER A 203 -2.80 -13.92 3.57
N SER A 204 -2.21 -14.04 2.38
CA SER A 204 -0.85 -14.47 2.12
C SER A 204 -0.38 -13.88 0.79
N ASP A 205 0.93 -13.81 0.59
CA ASP A 205 1.50 -13.36 -0.69
C ASP A 205 1.21 -14.43 -1.77
N PRO A 206 0.51 -14.10 -2.87
CA PRO A 206 0.28 -15.02 -3.99
C PRO A 206 1.55 -15.58 -4.64
N VAL A 207 2.71 -14.97 -4.37
CA VAL A 207 4.02 -15.55 -4.72
C VAL A 207 4.31 -16.79 -3.87
N ASP A 208 4.16 -16.66 -2.55
CA ASP A 208 4.52 -17.69 -1.56
C ASP A 208 3.43 -18.76 -1.42
N ASP A 209 2.16 -18.38 -1.59
CA ASP A 209 1.01 -19.23 -1.39
C ASP A 209 -0.01 -19.05 -2.53
N LYS A 210 -0.06 -20.05 -3.42
CA LYS A 210 -1.02 -20.06 -4.53
C LYS A 210 -2.47 -20.28 -4.09
N LYS A 211 -2.72 -20.64 -2.82
CA LYS A 211 -4.04 -20.86 -2.23
C LYS A 211 -4.42 -19.75 -1.24
N PHE A 212 -4.11 -18.52 -1.58
CA PHE A 212 -4.48 -17.35 -0.79
C PHE A 212 -6.00 -17.09 -0.76
N THR A 213 -6.43 -16.33 0.25
CA THR A 213 -7.78 -15.76 0.35
C THR A 213 -7.73 -14.26 0.12
N MET A 214 -8.61 -13.76 -0.75
CA MET A 214 -8.87 -12.33 -0.91
C MET A 214 -10.12 -11.97 -0.10
N LEU A 215 -10.04 -10.92 0.72
CA LEU A 215 -11.18 -10.30 1.39
C LEU A 215 -11.30 -8.85 0.91
N ILE A 216 -12.52 -8.45 0.58
CA ILE A 216 -12.84 -7.07 0.19
C ILE A 216 -13.99 -6.54 1.04
N VAL A 217 -13.90 -5.26 1.37
CA VAL A 217 -14.95 -4.49 2.03
C VAL A 217 -15.48 -3.50 1.01
N LEU A 218 -16.75 -3.62 0.67
CA LEU A 218 -17.43 -2.69 -0.23
C LEU A 218 -17.94 -1.50 0.57
N ASN A 219 -17.81 -0.32 -0.03
CA ASN A 219 -18.37 0.99 0.31
C ASN A 219 -18.83 1.20 1.77
N HIS A 220 -18.28 2.23 2.42
CA HIS A 220 -18.54 2.61 3.81
C HIS A 220 -20.02 2.82 4.21
N ILE A 221 -20.94 2.98 3.25
CA ILE A 221 -22.38 3.17 3.53
C ILE A 221 -23.08 1.81 3.68
N ALA A 222 -22.61 0.78 2.97
CA ALA A 222 -23.31 -0.50 2.86
C ALA A 222 -22.67 -1.62 3.69
N ASP A 223 -21.42 -1.47 4.13
CA ASP A 223 -20.67 -2.41 4.99
C ASP A 223 -20.79 -3.88 4.51
N VAL A 224 -20.55 -4.11 3.20
CA VAL A 224 -20.66 -5.46 2.61
C VAL A 224 -19.27 -6.10 2.54
N TYR A 225 -19.16 -7.32 3.07
CA TYR A 225 -17.90 -8.07 3.14
C TYR A 225 -18.01 -9.28 2.23
N LEU A 226 -17.05 -9.40 1.31
CA LEU A 226 -16.93 -10.52 0.39
C LEU A 226 -15.55 -11.15 0.52
N TYR A 227 -15.47 -12.46 0.32
CA TYR A 227 -14.20 -13.15 0.19
C TYR A 227 -14.19 -14.12 -0.98
N PHE A 228 -12.99 -14.51 -1.38
CA PHE A 228 -12.71 -15.48 -2.41
C PHE A 228 -11.44 -16.26 -2.06
N ARG A 229 -11.52 -17.59 -2.06
CA ARG A 229 -10.37 -18.49 -1.89
C ARG A 229 -9.90 -19.01 -3.24
N MET A 230 -8.64 -18.72 -3.56
CA MET A 230 -8.04 -19.15 -4.82
C MET A 230 -7.96 -20.68 -4.90
N GLY A 231 -8.50 -21.23 -5.99
CA GLY A 231 -8.53 -22.68 -6.24
C GLY A 231 -9.63 -23.45 -5.47
N VAL A 232 -10.52 -22.75 -4.74
CA VAL A 232 -11.65 -23.37 -4.02
C VAL A 232 -12.96 -22.75 -4.45
N ASP A 233 -13.09 -21.43 -4.33
CA ASP A 233 -14.34 -20.75 -4.66
C ASP A 233 -14.41 -20.47 -6.18
N LEU A 234 -15.62 -20.49 -6.75
CA LEU A 234 -15.86 -20.10 -8.16
C LEU A 234 -16.41 -18.67 -8.29
N VAL A 235 -16.97 -18.15 -7.20
CA VAL A 235 -17.68 -16.88 -7.12
C VAL A 235 -17.37 -16.19 -5.79
N TRP A 236 -17.65 -14.89 -5.68
CA TRP A 236 -17.51 -14.18 -4.42
C TRP A 236 -18.50 -14.67 -3.36
N VAL A 237 -18.00 -14.97 -2.17
CA VAL A 237 -18.80 -15.49 -1.06
C VAL A 237 -19.01 -14.38 -0.03
N PRO A 238 -20.26 -14.14 0.42
CA PRO A 238 -20.53 -13.12 1.42
C PRO A 238 -20.17 -13.56 2.84
N ILE A 239 -19.68 -12.61 3.63
CA ILE A 239 -19.43 -12.82 5.06
C ILE A 239 -20.57 -12.21 5.88
N THR A 240 -21.02 -12.94 6.90
CA THR A 240 -21.97 -12.42 7.89
C THR A 240 -21.21 -11.87 9.08
N ILE A 241 -21.30 -10.56 9.27
CA ILE A 241 -20.67 -9.85 10.38
C ILE A 241 -21.61 -9.91 11.60
N PRO A 242 -21.13 -10.26 12.82
CA PRO A 242 -21.97 -10.36 14.02
C PRO A 242 -22.30 -9.01 14.67
N LEU A 243 -21.98 -7.89 14.02
CA LEU A 243 -22.13 -6.53 14.53
C LEU A 243 -22.90 -5.66 13.53
N ALA A 244 -23.96 -5.01 13.98
CA ALA A 244 -24.70 -4.06 13.16
C ALA A 244 -23.90 -2.76 12.94
N HIS A 245 -23.92 -2.25 11.70
CA HIS A 245 -23.28 -0.99 11.30
C HIS A 245 -21.78 -0.92 11.64
N PHE A 246 -21.04 -2.01 11.46
CA PHE A 246 -19.60 -2.04 11.72
C PHE A 246 -18.84 -1.32 10.60
N HIS A 247 -18.24 -0.18 10.93
CA HIS A 247 -17.49 0.63 9.97
C HIS A 247 -16.03 0.21 9.96
N CYS A 248 -15.60 -0.52 8.92
CA CYS A 248 -14.21 -0.98 8.82
C CYS A 248 -13.26 0.18 8.53
N SER A 249 -12.48 0.55 9.54
CA SER A 249 -11.41 1.55 9.42
C SER A 249 -10.19 0.98 8.69
N ASP A 250 -9.77 -0.24 9.05
CA ASP A 250 -8.58 -0.89 8.50
C ASP A 250 -8.65 -2.43 8.60
N LEU A 251 -7.79 -3.11 7.82
CA LEU A 251 -7.64 -4.57 7.76
C LEU A 251 -6.18 -4.99 7.95
N ALA A 252 -5.93 -6.00 8.77
CA ALA A 252 -4.60 -6.59 8.95
C ALA A 252 -4.62 -8.12 8.79
N PRO A 253 -3.96 -8.68 7.76
CA PRO A 253 -3.70 -10.11 7.71
C PRO A 253 -2.58 -10.48 8.67
N MET A 254 -2.70 -11.62 9.34
CA MET A 254 -1.72 -12.12 10.31
C MET A 254 -1.25 -13.52 9.95
N ARG A 255 -0.04 -13.87 10.40
CA ARG A 255 0.57 -15.21 10.17
C ARG A 255 -0.23 -16.34 10.81
N ASN A 256 -1.07 -16.05 11.77
CA ASN A 256 -1.95 -17.01 12.45
C ASN A 256 -3.20 -17.41 11.62
N LYS A 257 -3.21 -17.14 10.31
CA LYS A 257 -4.34 -17.40 9.40
C LYS A 257 -5.62 -16.66 9.80
N LYS A 258 -5.48 -15.47 10.38
CA LYS A 258 -6.60 -14.58 10.65
C LYS A 258 -6.41 -13.26 9.94
N ILE A 259 -7.53 -12.65 9.57
CA ILE A 259 -7.58 -11.25 9.18
C ILE A 259 -8.32 -10.53 10.29
N TYR A 260 -7.81 -9.38 10.72
CA TYR A 260 -8.46 -8.53 11.71
C TYR A 260 -9.00 -7.26 11.05
N ALA A 261 -10.23 -6.88 11.38
CA ALA A 261 -10.81 -5.59 11.03
C ALA A 261 -11.08 -4.78 12.29
N VAL A 262 -10.94 -3.47 12.23
CA VAL A 262 -11.26 -2.57 13.35
C VAL A 262 -12.29 -1.52 12.96
N ASP A 263 -13.20 -1.22 13.86
CA ASP A 263 -14.02 0.00 13.84
C ASP A 263 -13.44 0.97 14.87
N GLY A 264 -12.72 1.98 14.39
CA GLY A 264 -12.04 2.97 15.23
C GLY A 264 -13.01 3.85 16.04
N LYS A 265 -14.26 4.00 15.60
CA LYS A 265 -15.25 4.84 16.31
C LYS A 265 -15.84 4.08 17.49
N LYS A 266 -16.19 2.81 17.28
CA LYS A 266 -16.76 1.92 18.29
C LYS A 266 -15.70 1.23 19.15
N MET A 267 -14.43 1.26 18.73
CA MET A 267 -13.33 0.50 19.34
C MET A 267 -13.66 -0.98 19.48
N VAL A 268 -14.19 -1.55 18.41
CA VAL A 268 -14.50 -2.99 18.29
C VAL A 268 -13.70 -3.57 17.14
N MET A 269 -13.37 -4.85 17.25
CA MET A 269 -12.56 -5.57 16.29
C MET A 269 -13.25 -6.88 15.89
N LEU A 270 -13.09 -7.26 14.64
CA LEU A 270 -13.52 -8.56 14.12
C LEU A 270 -12.29 -9.38 13.77
N ALA A 271 -12.33 -10.68 14.09
CA ALA A 271 -11.35 -11.65 13.63
C ALA A 271 -12.03 -12.62 12.66
N PHE A 272 -11.56 -12.62 11.42
CA PHE A 272 -11.95 -13.56 10.37
C PHE A 272 -10.99 -14.74 10.41
N ASP A 273 -11.50 -15.91 10.81
CA ASP A 273 -10.69 -17.13 10.89
C ASP A 273 -10.65 -17.86 9.55
N LEU A 274 -9.44 -18.03 9.00
CA LEU A 274 -9.17 -18.71 7.73
C LEU A 274 -8.53 -20.09 7.94
N SER A 275 -8.49 -20.59 9.17
CA SER A 275 -7.73 -21.81 9.51
C SER A 275 -8.32 -23.08 8.89
N ASP A 276 -9.64 -23.13 8.69
CA ASP A 276 -10.35 -24.25 8.09
C ASP A 276 -10.71 -23.95 6.62
N PRO A 277 -9.95 -24.47 5.63
CA PRO A 277 -10.22 -24.22 4.22
C PRO A 277 -11.51 -24.88 3.73
N ALA A 278 -12.09 -25.85 4.47
CA ALA A 278 -13.31 -26.56 4.08
C ALA A 278 -14.58 -25.88 4.59
N ARG A 279 -14.47 -24.97 5.58
CA ARG A 279 -15.61 -24.24 6.15
C ARG A 279 -15.67 -22.81 5.65
N ASN A 280 -16.83 -22.17 5.82
CA ASN A 280 -16.94 -20.73 5.63
C ASN A 280 -16.17 -20.01 6.75
N ILE A 281 -15.65 -18.82 6.43
CA ILE A 281 -14.94 -17.97 7.39
C ILE A 281 -15.82 -17.71 8.62
N THR A 282 -15.33 -18.12 9.79
CA THR A 282 -15.98 -17.79 11.07
C THR A 282 -15.51 -16.44 11.56
N VAL A 283 -16.45 -15.62 12.06
CA VAL A 283 -16.16 -14.26 12.52
C VAL A 283 -16.38 -14.16 14.02
N SER A 284 -15.35 -13.76 14.76
CA SER A 284 -15.44 -13.44 16.19
C SER A 284 -15.33 -11.93 16.40
N SER A 285 -16.06 -11.38 17.38
CA SER A 285 -16.00 -9.97 17.73
C SER A 285 -15.30 -9.75 19.07
N TYR A 286 -14.62 -8.60 19.19
CA TYR A 286 -13.89 -8.16 20.36
C TYR A 286 -14.20 -6.69 20.65
N THR A 287 -14.38 -6.35 21.92
CA THR A 287 -14.37 -4.98 22.42
C THR A 287 -12.97 -4.66 22.90
N ILE A 288 -12.41 -3.55 22.40
CA ILE A 288 -11.07 -3.09 22.76
C ILE A 288 -11.18 -2.12 23.94
N SER A 289 -10.48 -2.44 25.02
CA SER A 289 -10.39 -1.60 26.22
C SER A 289 -9.07 -0.83 26.28
N ASN A 290 -9.05 0.26 27.07
CA ASN A 290 -7.87 1.10 27.35
C ASN A 290 -7.29 1.85 26.14
N VAL A 291 -8.14 2.22 25.17
CA VAL A 291 -7.74 3.02 24.01
C VAL A 291 -8.52 4.33 24.01
N PRO A 292 -7.85 5.50 23.91
CA PRO A 292 -8.53 6.77 23.68
C PRO A 292 -9.29 6.74 22.35
N ARG A 293 -10.51 7.28 22.36
CA ARG A 293 -11.30 7.37 21.12
C ARG A 293 -10.59 8.28 20.12
N PRO A 294 -10.38 7.82 18.88
CA PRO A 294 -9.78 8.65 17.84
C PRO A 294 -10.74 9.77 17.41
N PRO A 295 -10.21 10.86 16.83
CA PRO A 295 -10.99 12.01 16.36
C PRO A 295 -11.82 11.71 15.09
N SER A 296 -11.49 10.62 14.38
CA SER A 296 -12.17 10.18 13.16
C SER A 296 -12.19 8.65 13.12
N PRO A 297 -13.23 8.00 12.54
CA PRO A 297 -13.20 6.56 12.30
C PRO A 297 -12.00 6.13 11.45
N ASP A 298 -11.52 6.93 10.50
CA ASP A 298 -10.41 6.58 9.60
C ASP A 298 -9.02 6.87 10.20
N ALA A 299 -8.95 7.14 11.50
CA ALA A 299 -7.72 7.45 12.22
C ALA A 299 -7.17 6.24 13.02
N THR A 300 -7.62 5.03 12.70
CA THR A 300 -7.23 3.78 13.38
C THR A 300 -6.69 2.80 12.35
N PHE A 301 -5.48 2.27 12.60
CA PHE A 301 -4.80 1.33 11.73
C PHE A 301 -4.45 0.04 12.49
N LEU A 302 -4.47 -1.09 11.80
CA LEU A 302 -4.02 -2.38 12.32
C LEU A 302 -2.82 -2.88 11.54
N LEU A 303 -1.88 -3.52 12.23
CA LEU A 303 -0.75 -4.18 11.57
C LEU A 303 -0.15 -5.27 12.47
N GLU A 304 0.50 -6.25 11.85
CA GLU A 304 1.31 -7.25 12.55
C GLU A 304 2.72 -6.69 12.82
N SER A 305 3.20 -6.81 14.06
CA SER A 305 4.58 -6.49 14.42
C SER A 305 5.57 -7.61 14.05
N ALA A 306 6.87 -7.33 14.13
CA ALA A 306 7.91 -8.30 13.78
C ALA A 306 7.86 -9.61 14.60
N ASP A 307 7.37 -9.55 15.84
CA ASP A 307 7.19 -10.71 16.72
C ASP A 307 5.85 -11.44 16.52
N GLY A 308 5.02 -11.01 15.56
CA GLY A 308 3.70 -11.57 15.29
C GLY A 308 2.59 -11.06 16.20
N SER A 309 2.85 -10.04 17.03
CA SER A 309 1.80 -9.39 17.81
C SER A 309 0.91 -8.49 16.93
N LEU A 310 -0.34 -8.30 17.34
CA LEU A 310 -1.25 -7.36 16.68
C LEU A 310 -1.08 -5.96 17.28
N PHE A 311 -0.71 -4.99 16.46
CA PHE A 311 -0.63 -3.59 16.83
C PHE A 311 -1.83 -2.80 16.32
N LEU A 312 -2.26 -1.84 17.13
CA LEU A 312 -3.26 -0.83 16.80
C LEU A 312 -2.62 0.54 16.91
N VAL A 313 -2.72 1.34 15.85
CA VAL A 313 -2.16 2.70 15.80
C VAL A 313 -3.29 3.70 15.66
N ASN A 314 -3.39 4.62 16.62
CA ASN A 314 -4.38 5.70 16.61
C ASN A 314 -3.74 7.05 16.31
N LYS A 315 -4.31 7.77 15.35
CA LYS A 315 -4.00 9.17 15.06
C LYS A 315 -4.90 10.08 15.90
N ILE A 316 -4.38 10.61 16.99
CA ILE A 316 -5.10 11.46 17.95
C ILE A 316 -4.78 12.94 17.68
N ARG A 317 -5.76 13.84 17.87
CA ARG A 317 -5.53 15.29 17.85
C ARG A 317 -5.13 15.77 19.24
N GLN A 318 -4.02 16.49 19.37
CA GLN A 318 -3.70 17.19 20.61
C GLN A 318 -4.35 18.57 20.61
N VAL A 319 -5.14 18.86 21.65
CA VAL A 319 -5.74 20.19 21.89
C VAL A 319 -4.73 21.01 22.68
N ARG A 320 -3.69 21.55 22.02
CA ARG A 320 -2.90 22.66 22.59
C ARG A 320 -2.85 23.80 21.56
N ALA A 321 -2.93 25.02 22.07
CA ALA A 321 -3.46 26.22 21.42
C ALA A 321 -2.61 26.84 20.29
N ALA A 322 -1.82 26.07 19.55
CA ALA A 322 -1.13 26.55 18.36
C ALA A 322 -0.93 25.39 17.37
N LEU A 323 -1.66 25.42 16.25
CA LEU A 323 -1.67 24.44 15.14
C LEU A 323 -1.96 22.98 15.56
N TYR A 324 -2.70 22.27 14.73
CA TYR A 324 -3.24 20.95 15.05
C TYR A 324 -2.16 19.86 15.10
N ASN A 325 -1.45 19.73 16.23
CA ASN A 325 -0.45 18.68 16.39
C ASN A 325 -1.14 17.30 16.43
N THR A 326 -0.84 16.50 15.40
CA THR A 326 -1.22 15.10 15.34
C THR A 326 -0.28 14.30 16.24
N VAL A 327 -0.84 13.54 17.18
CA VAL A 327 -0.09 12.58 18.00
C VAL A 327 -0.50 11.18 17.57
N LEU A 328 0.48 10.35 17.23
CA LEU A 328 0.26 8.93 16.97
C LEU A 328 0.56 8.13 18.23
N VAL A 329 -0.33 7.21 18.58
CA VAL A 329 -0.16 6.31 19.72
C VAL A 329 -0.28 4.87 19.26
N VAL A 330 0.67 4.04 19.67
CA VAL A 330 0.72 2.62 19.33
C VAL A 330 0.30 1.80 20.54
N PHE A 331 -0.52 0.79 20.29
CA PHE A 331 -0.94 -0.19 21.27
C PHE A 331 -0.65 -1.60 20.76
N ARG A 332 -0.15 -2.46 21.63
CA ARG A 332 -0.18 -3.91 21.45
C ARG A 332 -1.53 -4.43 21.93
N LEU A 333 -2.20 -5.23 21.11
CA LEU A 333 -3.46 -5.87 21.48
C LEU A 333 -3.20 -7.26 22.06
N GLU A 334 -3.54 -7.44 23.33
CA GLU A 334 -3.63 -8.75 23.97
C GLU A 334 -5.03 -9.31 23.76
N LEU A 335 -5.11 -10.41 23.02
CA LEU A 335 -6.35 -11.08 22.69
C LEU A 335 -6.61 -12.19 23.72
N SER A 336 -7.65 -12.00 24.55
CA SER A 336 -8.22 -13.06 25.36
C SER A 336 -9.20 -13.90 24.52
N ALA A 337 -9.89 -14.86 25.14
CA ALA A 337 -11.09 -15.40 24.51
C ALA A 337 -12.08 -14.26 24.20
N PRO A 338 -12.77 -14.27 23.04
CA PRO A 338 -13.85 -13.33 22.76
C PRO A 338 -14.81 -13.25 23.95
N PRO A 339 -15.32 -12.04 24.31
CA PRO A 339 -15.38 -10.86 23.46
C PRO A 339 -14.41 -9.73 23.87
N GLN A 340 -13.32 -10.00 24.60
CA GLN A 340 -12.47 -8.94 25.16
C GLN A 340 -11.07 -8.92 24.58
N ALA A 341 -10.59 -7.70 24.28
CA ALA A 341 -9.20 -7.42 23.94
C ALA A 341 -8.68 -6.25 24.79
N ARG A 342 -7.43 -6.36 25.25
CA ARG A 342 -6.77 -5.32 26.05
C ARG A 342 -5.71 -4.63 25.21
N ALA A 343 -5.75 -3.31 25.15
CA ALA A 343 -4.71 -2.52 24.53
C ALA A 343 -3.66 -2.10 25.57
N LEU A 344 -2.38 -2.33 25.26
CA LEU A 344 -1.24 -1.92 26.05
C LEU A 344 -0.40 -0.91 25.26
N PRO A 345 -0.13 0.30 25.79
CA PRO A 345 0.68 1.29 25.08
C PRO A 345 2.08 0.75 24.77
N VAL A 346 2.61 1.09 23.60
CA VAL A 346 3.96 0.72 23.16
C VAL A 346 4.72 1.99 22.80
N ALA A 347 5.85 2.20 23.47
CA ALA A 347 6.78 3.31 23.18
C ALA A 347 8.00 2.86 22.36
N ASP A 348 8.27 1.55 22.31
CA ASP A 348 9.37 0.95 21.57
C ASP A 348 8.88 -0.28 20.79
N ILE A 349 8.98 -0.21 19.47
CA ILE A 349 8.60 -1.28 18.54
C ILE A 349 9.80 -2.16 18.12
N GLY A 350 10.97 -1.94 18.71
CA GLY A 350 12.21 -2.67 18.50
C GLY A 350 13.28 -1.87 17.73
N ALA A 351 14.54 -2.08 18.10
CA ALA A 351 15.70 -1.31 17.65
C ALA A 351 15.97 -1.31 16.13
N GLY A 352 15.37 -2.23 15.37
CA GLY A 352 15.48 -2.28 13.91
C GLY A 352 14.19 -1.91 13.18
N ASN A 353 13.06 -1.75 13.88
CA ASN A 353 11.75 -1.73 13.23
C ASN A 353 11.20 -0.32 13.07
N ALA A 354 10.46 -0.10 11.99
CA ALA A 354 9.62 1.08 11.78
C ALA A 354 8.21 0.68 11.34
N LEU A 355 7.21 1.49 11.69
CA LEU A 355 5.84 1.31 11.23
C LEU A 355 5.58 2.17 10.00
N PHE A 356 4.85 1.62 9.05
CA PHE A 356 4.34 2.33 7.89
C PHE A 356 2.83 2.17 7.89
N ILE A 357 2.09 3.26 8.04
CA ILE A 357 0.62 3.21 8.20
C ILE A 357 -0.10 3.87 7.01
N CYS A 358 -0.95 3.09 6.34
CA CYS A 358 -1.84 3.56 5.28
C CYS A 358 -3.12 2.75 5.30
N GLU A 359 -4.14 3.29 4.65
CA GLU A 359 -5.39 2.57 4.41
C GLU A 359 -5.13 1.27 3.63
N GLY A 360 -5.44 0.12 4.24
CA GLY A 360 -5.37 -1.19 3.57
C GLY A 360 -3.97 -1.74 3.29
N GLY A 361 -2.91 -1.16 3.87
CA GLY A 361 -1.52 -1.56 3.57
C GLY A 361 -0.53 -1.30 4.70
N SER A 362 -1.00 -1.10 5.93
CA SER A 362 -0.14 -0.86 7.09
C SER A 362 0.79 -2.06 7.36
N GLY A 363 2.01 -1.80 7.85
CA GLY A 363 2.96 -2.87 8.17
C GLY A 363 4.13 -2.43 9.06
N CYS A 364 4.77 -3.41 9.69
CA CYS A 364 5.99 -3.25 10.48
C CYS A 364 7.17 -3.85 9.72
N PHE A 365 8.27 -3.10 9.60
CA PHE A 365 9.41 -3.47 8.76
C PHE A 365 10.72 -3.25 9.49
N ASP A 366 11.63 -4.21 9.32
CA ASP A 366 13.04 -4.02 9.68
C ASP A 366 13.70 -3.06 8.70
N VAL A 367 14.08 -1.89 9.22
CA VAL A 367 14.73 -0.80 8.48
C VAL A 367 16.23 -0.73 8.74
N SER A 368 16.82 -1.69 9.46
CA SER A 368 18.26 -1.74 9.75
C SER A 368 19.13 -1.74 8.49
N ALA A 369 18.61 -2.27 7.38
CA ALA A 369 19.26 -2.26 6.06
C ALA A 369 19.18 -0.90 5.34
N PHE A 370 18.42 0.07 5.86
CA PHE A 370 18.19 1.40 5.26
C PHE A 370 18.40 2.55 6.27
N PRO A 371 19.49 2.55 7.06
CA PRO A 371 19.64 3.45 8.21
C PRO A 371 19.81 4.92 7.83
N ARG A 372 20.11 5.21 6.56
CA ARG A 372 20.20 6.58 6.02
C ARG A 372 18.85 7.15 5.60
N THR A 373 17.88 6.29 5.32
CA THR A 373 16.55 6.69 4.83
C THR A 373 15.52 6.64 5.93
N PHE A 374 15.57 5.58 6.74
CA PHE A 374 14.59 5.30 7.77
C PHE A 374 15.26 5.16 9.12
N SER A 375 14.59 5.69 10.13
CA SER A 375 14.96 5.58 11.53
C SER A 375 14.10 4.50 12.17
N ALA A 376 14.72 3.62 12.95
CA ALA A 376 13.98 2.68 13.78
C ALA A 376 13.16 3.40 14.85
N ASN A 377 12.14 2.74 15.38
CA ASN A 377 11.18 3.30 16.33
C ASN A 377 10.46 4.57 15.86
N HIS A 378 10.18 4.63 14.55
CA HIS A 378 9.41 5.71 13.92
C HIS A 378 8.18 5.17 13.18
N ILE A 379 7.19 6.06 13.01
CA ILE A 379 6.01 5.84 12.19
C ILE A 379 6.08 6.74 10.97
N TYR A 380 5.94 6.12 9.80
CA TYR A 380 5.86 6.77 8.50
C TYR A 380 4.42 6.70 7.98
N PHE A 381 3.86 7.83 7.57
CA PHE A 381 2.48 7.92 7.10
C PHE A 381 2.32 9.04 6.09
N PHE A 382 1.24 9.02 5.31
CA PHE A 382 0.93 10.13 4.40
C PHE A 382 -0.12 11.06 5.01
N ARG A 383 0.08 12.38 4.89
CA ARG A 383 -0.94 13.36 5.29
C ARG A 383 -1.96 13.51 4.16
N PRO A 384 -3.25 13.21 4.38
CA PRO A 384 -4.28 13.58 3.43
C PRO A 384 -4.41 15.10 3.37
N PHE A 385 -4.68 15.63 2.17
CA PHE A 385 -5.14 17.00 1.99
C PHE A 385 -6.43 17.25 2.79
N LEU A 386 -6.57 18.44 3.40
CA LEU A 386 -7.76 18.83 4.16
C LEU A 386 -9.00 18.81 3.24
N GLY A 387 -10.03 18.01 3.57
CA GLY A 387 -11.34 18.04 2.89
C GLY A 387 -11.89 16.71 2.34
N TYR A 388 -11.46 15.56 2.87
CA TYR A 388 -11.77 14.24 2.30
C TYR A 388 -13.10 13.60 2.75
N GLU A 389 -13.77 12.91 1.81
CA GLU A 389 -14.83 11.92 2.02
C GLU A 389 -14.39 10.54 1.48
N ALA A 390 -14.67 9.46 2.21
CA ALA A 390 -14.27 8.09 1.88
C ALA A 390 -14.59 7.65 0.43
N GLY A 391 -13.58 7.18 -0.32
CA GLY A 391 -13.68 6.67 -1.69
C GLY A 391 -13.00 7.56 -2.74
N GLN A 392 -12.77 8.84 -2.44
CA GLN A 392 -12.03 9.72 -3.34
C GLN A 392 -10.53 9.34 -3.37
N ALA A 393 -9.85 9.62 -4.47
CA ALA A 393 -8.41 9.42 -4.49
C ALA A 393 -7.70 10.50 -3.66
N PHE A 394 -6.63 10.11 -2.99
CA PHE A 394 -5.85 11.00 -2.14
C PHE A 394 -5.14 12.05 -2.99
N GLU A 395 -5.22 13.33 -2.62
CA GLU A 395 -4.10 14.24 -2.82
C GLU A 395 -3.34 14.19 -1.48
N ALA A 396 -2.13 13.62 -1.47
CA ALA A 396 -1.29 13.69 -0.28
C ALA A 396 -0.14 14.65 -0.58
N GLU A 397 -0.10 15.77 0.14
CA GLU A 397 0.91 16.79 -0.08
C GLU A 397 2.27 16.38 0.52
N THR A 398 2.29 15.61 1.62
CA THR A 398 3.53 15.32 2.36
C THR A 398 3.54 13.97 3.11
N LEU A 399 4.74 13.40 3.24
CA LEU A 399 5.06 12.31 4.17
C LEU A 399 5.18 12.88 5.60
N GLY A 400 4.46 12.29 6.54
CA GLY A 400 4.64 12.48 7.98
C GLY A 400 5.60 11.44 8.57
N ILE A 401 6.52 11.91 9.42
CA ILE A 401 7.45 11.06 10.18
C ILE A 401 7.23 11.37 11.66
N PHE A 402 6.86 10.37 12.44
CA PHE A 402 6.62 10.51 13.88
C PHE A 402 7.61 9.64 14.66
N SER A 403 8.32 10.25 15.60
CA SER A 403 9.23 9.55 16.50
C SER A 403 8.45 9.03 17.71
N LEU A 404 8.43 7.72 17.93
CA LEU A 404 7.77 7.14 19.11
C LEU A 404 8.51 7.47 20.40
N GLU A 405 9.84 7.49 20.34
CA GLU A 405 10.69 7.82 21.48
C GLU A 405 10.48 9.27 21.95
N LYS A 406 10.45 10.22 21.00
CA LYS A 406 10.28 11.65 21.34
C LYS A 406 8.81 12.06 21.49
N GLY A 407 7.88 11.28 20.94
CA GLY A 407 6.47 11.66 20.88
C GLY A 407 6.21 12.87 19.98
N GLU A 408 7.08 13.10 18.99
CA GLU A 408 7.12 14.31 18.17
C GLU A 408 7.03 13.99 16.68
N LEU A 409 6.37 14.88 15.93
CA LEU A 409 6.36 14.87 14.48
C LEU A 409 7.63 15.56 13.97
N ALA A 410 8.54 14.79 13.35
CA ALA A 410 9.83 15.30 12.87
C ALA A 410 9.70 16.14 11.59
N ALA A 411 8.58 16.07 10.87
CA ALA A 411 8.37 16.69 9.56
C ALA A 411 7.14 17.60 9.56
N ASP A 412 7.25 18.78 10.18
CA ASP A 412 6.25 19.86 10.05
C ASP A 412 6.72 21.05 9.22
N LEU A 413 7.98 21.03 8.76
CA LEU A 413 8.54 22.03 7.85
C LEU A 413 8.63 21.38 6.47
N GLY A 414 8.10 22.02 5.44
CA GLY A 414 8.02 21.52 4.05
C GLY A 414 9.37 21.29 3.36
N ARG A 415 10.26 20.51 3.96
CA ARG A 415 11.49 19.97 3.40
C ARG A 415 11.47 18.47 3.71
N LEU A 416 11.28 17.66 2.67
CA LEU A 416 11.46 16.22 2.78
C LEU A 416 12.92 15.91 3.18
N PRO A 417 13.21 14.77 3.81
CA PRO A 417 14.58 14.36 4.12
C PRO A 417 15.47 14.39 2.87
N PRO A 418 16.79 14.62 3.01
CA PRO A 418 17.73 14.59 1.87
C PRO A 418 17.56 13.32 1.04
N GLY A 419 17.34 13.47 -0.28
CA GLY A 419 17.12 12.36 -1.21
C GLY A 419 15.66 12.10 -1.61
N TRP A 420 14.69 12.76 -0.96
CA TRP A 420 13.28 12.68 -1.34
C TRP A 420 12.89 13.77 -2.34
N PRO A 421 12.20 13.44 -3.44
CA PRO A 421 11.87 14.40 -4.48
C PRO A 421 10.80 15.38 -4.00
N TYR A 422 11.03 16.67 -4.22
CA TYR A 422 10.05 17.75 -4.02
C TYR A 422 9.03 17.72 -5.16
N LEU A 423 8.15 16.73 -5.18
CA LEU A 423 7.07 16.66 -6.15
C LEU A 423 5.82 17.29 -5.54
N LYS A 424 5.26 18.32 -6.20
CA LYS A 424 3.82 18.62 -6.10
C LYS A 424 3.11 17.44 -6.75
N LEU A 425 2.79 16.45 -5.93
CA LEU A 425 2.12 15.25 -6.35
C LEU A 425 0.67 15.61 -6.59
N GLY A 426 0.17 15.36 -7.81
CA GLY A 426 -1.25 15.56 -8.13
C GLY A 426 -2.14 14.59 -7.34
N LYS A 427 -3.30 14.25 -7.89
CA LYS A 427 -4.12 13.20 -7.30
C LYS A 427 -3.39 11.85 -7.40
N VAL A 428 -3.06 11.27 -6.24
CA VAL A 428 -2.16 10.13 -6.04
C VAL A 428 -2.77 9.18 -5.01
N ARG A 429 -3.11 7.95 -5.41
CA ARG A 429 -3.31 6.87 -4.44
C ARG A 429 -1.96 6.27 -4.05
N TRP A 430 -1.55 6.51 -2.81
CA TRP A 430 -0.37 5.88 -2.23
C TRP A 430 -0.71 4.48 -1.78
N LEU A 431 0.18 3.56 -2.13
CA LEU A 431 -0.02 2.14 -1.96
C LEU A 431 1.27 1.61 -1.37
N PHE A 432 1.23 1.06 -0.17
CA PHE A 432 2.42 0.49 0.45
C PHE A 432 2.69 -0.90 -0.10
N PHE A 433 3.80 -1.03 -0.84
CA PHE A 433 4.23 -2.33 -1.37
C PHE A 433 5.40 -2.91 -0.64
N ASN A 434 5.26 -4.16 -0.24
CA ASN A 434 6.38 -5.00 0.16
C ASN A 434 7.00 -5.60 -1.11
N LEU A 435 8.25 -5.24 -1.43
CA LEU A 435 8.92 -5.85 -2.58
C LEU A 435 9.46 -7.23 -2.19
N ARG A 436 8.68 -8.28 -2.43
CA ARG A 436 9.21 -9.63 -2.62
C ARG A 436 9.17 -9.90 -4.12
N PHE A 437 10.33 -10.13 -4.74
CA PHE A 437 10.32 -10.70 -6.08
C PHE A 437 10.16 -12.22 -5.92
N ILE A 438 9.62 -12.87 -6.93
CA ILE A 438 9.34 -14.31 -6.89
C ILE A 438 10.66 -15.07 -6.94
N PRO A 439 10.93 -16.08 -6.09
CA PRO A 439 11.78 -17.21 -6.45
C PRO A 439 11.00 -18.16 -7.37
N LEU A 440 11.53 -18.45 -8.57
CA LEU A 440 10.99 -19.50 -9.45
C LEU A 440 11.26 -20.89 -8.86
#